data_AF-A0A7J0DC52-F1
#
_entry.id   AF-A0A7J0DC52-F1
#
_cell.length_a   1.000
_cell.length_b   1.000
_cell.length_c   1.000
_cell.angle_alpha   90.00
_cell.angle_beta   90.00
_cell.angle_gamma   90.00
#
_symmetry.space_group_name_H-M   'P 1'
#
loop_
_entity.id
_entity.type
_entity.pdbx_description
1 polymer ?
#
loop_
_entity_poly.entity_id
_entity_poly.type
_entity_poly.pdbx_seq_one_letter_code
_entity_poly.pdbx_strand_id
1 'polypeptide(L)'
;MPNIEVSDFPTREIGPLPFPPKTRKGNRKSDTPFAKPRISSPFCAPLVKFKASVFVLVVTEYFSGTNSIFLSRFYALWTKIVVPVHRNQSILCFLYIYKCSRRRRDIHTAIASARTGVWGIGASNQETDVGAVIRNGREVLLQAYNWESHKHDWWRNLENKVPDIAKSGFTSAWLPPATHSFSPEGYLPQNLYSLNSSYGSEHQLKALLQKMKLYKVRAMADIVINHRIGTTTGHGGKYNRYDGIPLSWDERAVTCCTGGLGNRSTGDNFNGVPNIDHTQYFVRKDIIGWLKWLRNAVGFQDFRFDFARGYSAQYVKEYIEGAKPVSSVGEYWDSCCYNGHRLDYNQDSHRQRIVHWIDGTGGLSTAFDFTTKGILQEAVKGEFWRLRDPQGKPPGVIGWWPSRAVTFLDNHDTGSTQAHWPFPSHHIMEFFTTIFYDWGNSIHNEIVKLIDIRKRQDLNSRSSIRILEAQANLYAAIIGDKVCMKIGDGMWCPAGREWTLATCGNRYAVWHK
;
A
#
# COMPACT_ATOMS: atom_id res chain seq x y z
N MET A 1 -20.80 31.70 -21.94
CA MET A 1 -19.86 30.93 -21.11
C MET A 1 -18.71 31.87 -20.75
N PRO A 2 -18.55 32.27 -19.48
CA PRO A 2 -17.37 33.02 -19.10
C PRO A 2 -16.27 32.07 -18.61
N ASN A 3 -15.07 32.32 -19.10
CA ASN A 3 -13.81 31.73 -18.64
C ASN A 3 -13.62 32.01 -17.15
N ILE A 4 -13.37 30.97 -16.36
CA ILE A 4 -12.83 31.14 -15.01
C ILE A 4 -11.30 31.17 -15.19
N GLU A 5 -10.74 32.38 -15.14
CA GLU A 5 -9.31 32.57 -14.97
C GLU A 5 -8.90 32.06 -13.60
N VAL A 6 -7.98 31.10 -13.57
CA VAL A 6 -7.27 30.69 -12.36
C VAL A 6 -6.19 31.75 -12.14
N SER A 7 -6.56 32.85 -11.48
CA SER A 7 -5.61 33.87 -11.03
C SER A 7 -5.12 33.57 -9.61
N ASP A 8 -3.80 33.48 -9.50
CA ASP A 8 -2.93 33.71 -8.34
C ASP A 8 -3.55 33.58 -6.94
N PHE A 9 -3.28 32.44 -6.29
CA PHE A 9 -3.39 32.32 -4.84
C PHE A 9 -2.23 33.07 -4.17
N PRO A 10 -2.47 34.05 -3.29
CA PRO A 10 -1.39 34.71 -2.55
C PRO A 10 -0.84 33.76 -1.48
N THR A 11 0.44 33.44 -1.57
CA THR A 11 1.27 32.92 -0.48
C THR A 11 1.27 33.94 0.65
N ARG A 12 0.45 33.73 1.68
CA ARG A 12 0.59 34.43 2.96
C ARG A 12 1.14 33.49 4.01
N GLU A 13 2.33 33.86 4.50
CA GLU A 13 2.98 33.33 5.68
C GLU A 13 2.00 33.25 6.86
N ILE A 14 1.83 32.05 7.41
CA ILE A 14 1.09 31.85 8.65
C ILE A 14 2.08 32.07 9.81
N GLY A 15 2.15 33.30 10.30
CA GLY A 15 2.76 33.61 11.59
C GLY A 15 1.91 33.06 12.77
N PRO A 16 2.52 32.77 13.94
CA PRO A 16 1.82 32.11 15.04
C PRO A 16 0.85 33.07 15.75
N LEU A 17 -0.41 32.65 15.92
CA LEU A 17 -1.39 33.34 16.75
C LEU A 17 -1.49 32.71 18.17
N PRO A 18 -1.89 33.49 19.19
CA PRO A 18 -1.47 33.29 20.58
C PRO A 18 -2.35 32.33 21.39
N PHE A 19 -1.76 31.77 22.45
CA PHE A 19 -2.35 30.85 23.42
C PHE A 19 -3.50 31.44 24.26
N PRO A 20 -4.54 30.66 24.60
CA PRO A 20 -5.50 31.02 25.64
C PRO A 20 -5.04 30.59 27.06
N PRO A 21 -5.52 31.25 28.13
CA PRO A 21 -4.98 31.13 29.49
C PRO A 21 -5.48 29.91 30.28
N LYS A 22 -4.66 29.51 31.26
CA LYS A 22 -4.89 28.42 32.23
C LYS A 22 -6.06 28.69 33.17
N THR A 23 -6.92 27.70 33.39
CA THR A 23 -7.80 27.61 34.56
C THR A 23 -7.43 26.42 35.45
N ARG A 24 -7.55 26.65 36.77
CA ARG A 24 -7.04 25.83 37.88
C ARG A 24 -8.22 25.34 38.75
N LYS A 25 -8.01 24.21 39.45
CA LYS A 25 -8.82 23.57 40.53
C LYS A 25 -9.88 22.55 40.06
N GLY A 26 -10.09 21.40 40.70
CA GLY A 26 -9.57 20.90 41.98
C GLY A 26 -9.91 19.44 42.29
N ASN A 27 -9.31 18.95 43.37
CA ASN A 27 -9.39 17.60 43.97
C ASN A 27 -10.81 17.13 44.31
N ARG A 28 -11.04 15.79 44.24
CA ARG A 28 -11.68 15.00 45.31
C ARG A 28 -11.34 13.51 45.18
N LYS A 29 -10.90 12.92 46.31
CA LYS A 29 -10.74 11.49 46.58
C LYS A 29 -12.08 10.89 47.03
N SER A 30 -12.30 9.60 46.76
CA SER A 30 -12.96 8.68 47.70
C SER A 30 -12.74 7.22 47.28
N ASP A 31 -12.56 6.38 48.28
CA ASP A 31 -12.08 5.00 48.26
C ASP A 31 -13.14 3.93 47.87
N THR A 32 -12.61 2.72 47.69
CA THR A 32 -13.07 1.33 47.40
C THR A 32 -14.31 0.82 48.20
N PRO A 33 -14.86 -0.45 48.07
CA PRO A 33 -14.27 -1.70 47.51
C PRO A 33 -15.17 -2.76 46.77
N PHE A 34 -14.48 -3.71 46.12
CA PHE A 34 -14.73 -5.17 45.91
C PHE A 34 -16.11 -5.75 45.48
N ALA A 35 -16.13 -6.50 44.36
CA ALA A 35 -16.65 -7.90 44.31
C ALA A 35 -16.25 -8.62 42.99
N LYS A 36 -15.74 -9.86 43.11
CA LYS A 36 -15.58 -10.87 42.03
C LYS A 36 -16.87 -11.69 41.89
N PRO A 37 -17.01 -12.48 40.80
CA PRO A 37 -16.97 -13.93 41.03
C PRO A 37 -16.12 -14.72 40.02
N ARG A 38 -15.52 -15.80 40.56
CA ARG A 38 -14.96 -16.94 39.83
C ARG A 38 -16.09 -17.91 39.49
N ILE A 39 -16.05 -18.51 38.30
CA ILE A 39 -16.59 -19.87 38.06
C ILE A 39 -15.52 -20.67 37.30
N SER A 40 -15.37 -21.92 37.74
CA SER A 40 -14.38 -22.93 37.39
C SER A 40 -14.71 -23.74 36.13
N SER A 41 -13.61 -24.22 35.52
CA SER A 41 -13.34 -25.27 34.50
C SER A 41 -14.16 -26.59 34.56
N PRO A 42 -13.87 -27.66 33.75
CA PRO A 42 -12.89 -27.87 32.66
C PRO A 42 -13.48 -28.58 31.39
N PHE A 43 -12.69 -28.80 30.32
CA PHE A 43 -12.46 -30.14 29.71
C PHE A 43 -11.54 -30.10 28.45
N CYS A 44 -10.52 -30.97 28.53
CA CYS A 44 -9.68 -31.67 27.54
C CYS A 44 -9.48 -31.18 26.08
N ALA A 45 -8.19 -31.05 25.72
CA ALA A 45 -7.65 -31.33 24.39
C ALA A 45 -7.54 -32.85 24.14
N PRO A 46 -7.33 -33.30 22.88
CA PRO A 46 -5.97 -33.67 22.51
C PRO A 46 -5.52 -33.29 21.08
N LEU A 47 -4.19 -33.30 20.90
CA LEU A 47 -3.43 -33.18 19.66
C LEU A 47 -3.80 -34.22 18.60
N VAL A 48 -3.69 -33.87 17.30
CA VAL A 48 -3.01 -34.70 16.27
C VAL A 48 -2.40 -33.80 15.18
N LYS A 49 -1.10 -34.04 14.90
CA LYS A 49 -0.34 -33.55 13.72
C LYS A 49 -0.73 -34.35 12.48
N PHE A 50 -0.84 -33.72 11.31
CA PHE A 50 -0.38 -34.34 10.06
C PHE A 50 0.13 -33.29 9.07
N LYS A 51 1.38 -33.51 8.64
CA LYS A 51 1.98 -32.98 7.42
C LYS A 51 1.37 -33.71 6.23
N ALA A 52 1.05 -33.01 5.16
CA ALA A 52 1.04 -33.57 3.82
C ALA A 52 1.46 -32.47 2.84
N SER A 53 2.72 -32.52 2.44
CA SER A 53 3.24 -31.83 1.27
C SER A 53 2.69 -32.53 0.03
N VAL A 54 1.98 -31.81 -0.82
CA VAL A 54 1.69 -32.28 -2.19
C VAL A 54 2.70 -31.60 -3.11
N PHE A 55 3.70 -32.37 -3.54
CA PHE A 55 4.54 -32.04 -4.68
C PHE A 55 3.75 -32.36 -5.95
N VAL A 56 3.52 -31.35 -6.80
CA VAL A 56 3.16 -31.57 -8.20
C VAL A 56 4.38 -31.19 -9.03
N LEU A 57 5.08 -32.22 -9.49
CA LEU A 57 6.14 -32.14 -10.48
C LEU A 57 5.46 -32.06 -11.86
N VAL A 58 5.44 -30.88 -12.47
CA VAL A 58 5.11 -30.75 -13.90
C VAL A 58 6.43 -30.71 -14.65
N VAL A 59 6.75 -31.84 -15.29
CA VAL A 59 7.76 -31.93 -16.33
C VAL A 59 7.10 -31.43 -17.62
N THR A 60 7.60 -30.33 -18.18
CA THR A 60 7.35 -29.97 -19.58
C THR A 60 8.68 -29.98 -20.31
N GLU A 61 8.91 -31.05 -21.07
CA GLU A 61 9.92 -31.09 -22.11
C GLU A 61 9.54 -30.12 -23.23
N TYR A 62 10.49 -29.26 -23.60
CA TYR A 62 10.46 -28.46 -24.81
C TYR A 62 11.22 -29.24 -25.90
N PHE A 63 10.51 -29.70 -26.93
CA PHE A 63 11.13 -30.09 -28.20
C PHE A 63 11.07 -28.91 -29.17
N SER A 64 12.25 -28.47 -29.63
CA SER A 64 12.47 -27.55 -30.74
C SER A 64 12.71 -28.33 -32.03
N GLY A 65 12.13 -27.92 -33.17
CA GLY A 65 12.61 -28.38 -34.49
C GLY A 65 11.60 -28.36 -35.64
N THR A 66 11.48 -27.20 -36.29
CA THR A 66 11.39 -26.90 -37.75
C THR A 66 10.86 -27.91 -38.80
N ASN A 67 9.99 -27.34 -39.67
CA ASN A 67 9.87 -27.45 -41.14
C ASN A 67 8.79 -28.34 -41.84
N SER A 68 7.84 -27.63 -42.47
CA SER A 68 7.44 -27.66 -43.90
C SER A 68 6.33 -28.61 -44.45
N ILE A 69 5.17 -27.98 -44.77
CA ILE A 69 4.32 -28.01 -46.01
C ILE A 69 3.86 -29.37 -46.62
N PHE A 70 2.54 -29.65 -46.64
CA PHE A 70 1.65 -29.77 -47.84
C PHE A 70 0.20 -30.23 -47.50
N LEU A 71 -0.67 -30.08 -48.50
CA LEU A 71 -2.14 -29.97 -48.55
C LEU A 71 -3.06 -31.13 -48.07
N SER A 72 -4.31 -30.71 -47.78
CA SER A 72 -5.63 -31.28 -48.18
C SER A 72 -6.38 -32.33 -47.34
N ARG A 73 -7.58 -31.88 -46.90
CA ARG A 73 -8.93 -32.50 -46.89
C ARG A 73 -9.18 -33.95 -46.40
N PHE A 74 -10.14 -34.01 -45.46
CA PHE A 74 -11.21 -35.01 -45.25
C PHE A 74 -10.84 -36.48 -45.03
N TYR A 75 -11.15 -37.02 -43.84
CA TYR A 75 -12.33 -37.87 -43.58
C TYR A 75 -12.32 -38.32 -42.10
N ALA A 76 -13.50 -38.33 -41.49
CA ALA A 76 -13.75 -39.06 -40.25
C ALA A 76 -13.98 -40.54 -40.57
N LEU A 77 -13.38 -41.46 -39.81
CA LEU A 77 -14.02 -42.74 -39.49
C LEU A 77 -13.39 -43.40 -38.26
N TRP A 78 -14.27 -43.95 -37.43
CA TRP A 78 -14.03 -44.88 -36.34
C TRP A 78 -13.65 -46.27 -36.84
N THR A 79 -12.70 -46.95 -36.16
CA THR A 79 -12.72 -48.36 -35.66
C THR A 79 -11.33 -48.71 -35.09
N LYS A 80 -11.14 -49.01 -33.80
CA LYS A 80 -11.37 -50.26 -33.03
C LYS A 80 -10.43 -51.44 -33.37
N ILE A 81 -9.78 -51.97 -32.31
CA ILE A 81 -9.25 -53.35 -32.11
C ILE A 81 -7.78 -53.49 -32.63
N VAL A 82 -6.76 -53.88 -31.86
CA VAL A 82 -6.54 -55.15 -31.13
C VAL A 82 -5.53 -54.97 -29.98
N VAL A 83 -5.84 -55.57 -28.83
CA VAL A 83 -4.92 -55.87 -27.72
C VAL A 83 -4.19 -57.18 -28.00
N PRO A 84 -2.89 -57.30 -27.65
CA PRO A 84 -2.41 -58.53 -27.03
C PRO A 84 -1.88 -58.30 -25.62
N VAL A 85 -2.43 -59.10 -24.73
CA VAL A 85 -2.14 -59.25 -23.31
C VAL A 85 -0.79 -59.93 -23.11
N HIS A 86 0.00 -59.52 -22.11
CA HIS A 86 0.66 -60.45 -21.19
C HIS A 86 1.01 -59.80 -19.84
N ARG A 87 0.34 -60.30 -18.78
CA ARG A 87 0.76 -60.58 -17.39
C ARG A 87 1.87 -59.67 -16.79
N ASN A 88 1.74 -59.01 -15.63
CA ASN A 88 1.06 -59.33 -14.38
C ASN A 88 0.95 -58.06 -13.52
N GLN A 89 -0.05 -58.03 -12.64
CA GLN A 89 -0.37 -57.08 -11.55
C GLN A 89 -1.59 -56.18 -11.82
N SER A 90 -2.72 -56.61 -11.28
CA SER A 90 -3.94 -55.83 -11.09
C SER A 90 -3.96 -55.29 -9.67
N ILE A 91 -4.15 -53.97 -9.51
CA ILE A 91 -4.72 -53.40 -8.29
C ILE A 91 -6.01 -52.66 -8.68
N LEU A 92 -7.05 -53.07 -7.98
CA LEU A 92 -8.45 -52.71 -8.01
C LEU A 92 -8.64 -51.22 -7.64
N CYS A 93 -9.39 -50.46 -8.44
CA CYS A 93 -9.95 -49.18 -8.03
C CYS A 93 -11.48 -49.24 -8.16
N PHE A 94 -12.16 -49.23 -7.01
CA PHE A 94 -13.61 -49.12 -6.90
C PHE A 94 -14.05 -47.68 -7.23
N LEU A 95 -14.96 -47.57 -8.20
CA LEU A 95 -15.67 -46.34 -8.54
C LEU A 95 -16.90 -46.20 -7.62
N TYR A 96 -16.89 -45.27 -6.67
CA TYR A 96 -18.07 -44.95 -5.87
C TYR A 96 -18.96 -43.95 -6.64
N ILE A 97 -20.04 -44.47 -7.23
CA ILE A 97 -21.14 -43.67 -7.80
C ILE A 97 -22.11 -43.33 -6.67
N TYR A 98 -22.24 -42.06 -6.31
CA TYR A 98 -23.36 -41.59 -5.49
C TYR A 98 -24.60 -41.47 -6.37
N LYS A 99 -25.49 -42.47 -6.27
CA LYS A 99 -26.84 -42.48 -6.81
C LYS A 99 -27.78 -42.12 -5.67
N CYS A 100 -28.32 -40.90 -5.66
CA CYS A 100 -29.46 -40.56 -4.81
C CYS A 100 -30.68 -40.29 -5.69
N SER A 101 -31.69 -41.14 -5.54
CA SER A 101 -32.95 -41.15 -6.29
C SER A 101 -34.12 -41.03 -5.32
N ARG A 102 -35.00 -40.04 -5.60
CA ARG A 102 -36.45 -39.88 -5.31
C ARG A 102 -36.68 -38.38 -5.03
N ARG A 103 -37.63 -37.66 -5.65
CA ARG A 103 -38.90 -37.99 -6.30
C ARG A 103 -39.27 -36.88 -7.30
N ARG A 104 -40.10 -37.22 -8.29
CA ARG A 104 -40.65 -36.42 -9.42
C ARG A 104 -41.58 -35.26 -8.99
N ARG A 105 -41.73 -34.31 -9.95
CA ARG A 105 -42.52 -33.05 -10.03
C ARG A 105 -41.60 -31.84 -9.82
N ASP A 106 -41.31 -30.95 -10.77
CA ASP A 106 -42.10 -30.43 -11.89
C ASP A 106 -41.19 -30.05 -13.08
N ILE A 107 -41.66 -30.36 -14.30
CA ILE A 107 -41.12 -29.88 -15.58
C ILE A 107 -42.05 -28.75 -16.00
N HIS A 108 -41.54 -27.52 -16.11
CA HIS A 108 -41.88 -26.52 -17.13
C HIS A 108 -41.09 -25.22 -16.84
N THR A 109 -40.58 -24.61 -17.90
CA THR A 109 -39.87 -23.30 -17.95
C THR A 109 -38.33 -23.34 -17.88
N ALA A 110 -37.69 -23.99 -18.86
CA ALA A 110 -36.30 -23.72 -19.21
C ALA A 110 -36.06 -23.95 -20.72
N ILE A 111 -36.76 -23.20 -21.57
CA ILE A 111 -36.38 -22.99 -22.98
C ILE A 111 -36.47 -21.49 -23.25
N ALA A 112 -35.47 -20.75 -22.77
CA ALA A 112 -35.17 -19.38 -23.18
C ALA A 112 -33.83 -18.91 -22.57
N SER A 113 -32.74 -19.64 -22.79
CA SER A 113 -31.37 -19.09 -22.63
C SER A 113 -30.34 -20.05 -23.21
N ALA A 114 -30.40 -20.25 -24.53
CA ALA A 114 -29.32 -20.89 -25.28
C ALA A 114 -28.96 -19.99 -26.47
N ARG A 115 -28.39 -18.81 -26.17
CA ARG A 115 -27.65 -17.95 -27.12
C ARG A 115 -27.02 -16.78 -26.35
N THR A 116 -25.82 -17.04 -25.83
CA THR A 116 -24.64 -16.14 -25.76
C THR A 116 -23.69 -16.78 -24.75
N GLY A 117 -22.77 -17.61 -25.25
CA GLY A 117 -21.72 -18.20 -24.43
C GLY A 117 -20.70 -17.12 -24.04
N VAL A 118 -20.74 -16.71 -22.78
CA VAL A 118 -19.60 -16.07 -22.12
C VAL A 118 -18.99 -17.13 -21.22
N TRP A 119 -17.75 -17.51 -21.53
CA TRP A 119 -16.95 -18.40 -20.70
C TRP A 119 -16.72 -17.72 -19.35
N GLY A 120 -17.43 -18.18 -18.33
CA GLY A 120 -17.19 -17.80 -16.95
C GLY A 120 -15.81 -18.30 -16.53
N ILE A 121 -14.87 -17.38 -16.38
CA ILE A 121 -13.64 -17.63 -15.62
C ILE A 121 -14.10 -17.83 -14.18
N GLY A 122 -13.97 -19.05 -13.68
CA GLY A 122 -14.16 -19.33 -12.26
C GLY A 122 -13.20 -18.49 -11.45
N ALA A 123 -13.71 -17.43 -10.82
CA ALA A 123 -12.98 -16.71 -9.80
C ALA A 123 -12.71 -17.70 -8.67
N SER A 124 -11.45 -18.10 -8.50
CA SER A 124 -11.03 -18.69 -7.24
C SER A 124 -11.25 -17.62 -6.18
N ASN A 125 -12.22 -17.83 -5.29
CA ASN A 125 -12.32 -17.10 -4.03
C ASN A 125 -11.12 -17.52 -3.17
N GLN A 126 -9.93 -17.02 -3.50
CA GLN A 126 -8.84 -16.95 -2.55
C GLN A 126 -9.21 -15.88 -1.55
N GLU A 127 -9.64 -16.31 -0.37
CA GLU A 127 -9.87 -15.42 0.76
C GLU A 127 -8.60 -14.59 0.99
N THR A 128 -8.68 -13.28 0.69
CA THR A 128 -7.54 -12.38 0.84
C THR A 128 -7.31 -12.17 2.33
N ASP A 129 -6.24 -12.76 2.86
CA ASP A 129 -5.80 -12.51 4.23
C ASP A 129 -5.16 -11.11 4.31
N VAL A 130 -5.98 -10.13 4.68
CA VAL A 130 -5.63 -8.69 4.80
C VAL A 130 -4.42 -8.45 5.73
N GLY A 131 -4.10 -9.40 6.62
CA GLY A 131 -2.96 -9.30 7.52
C GLY A 131 -1.68 -10.00 7.05
N ALA A 132 -1.74 -10.81 5.97
CA ALA A 132 -0.62 -11.67 5.58
C ALA A 132 0.64 -10.88 5.20
N VAL A 133 0.47 -9.82 4.41
CA VAL A 133 1.57 -8.93 3.99
C VAL A 133 2.28 -8.33 5.20
N ILE A 134 1.49 -7.79 6.13
CA ILE A 134 1.95 -7.20 7.38
C ILE A 134 2.67 -8.22 8.27
N ARG A 135 2.18 -9.46 8.35
CA ARG A 135 2.81 -10.52 9.15
C ARG A 135 4.13 -10.98 8.53
N ASN A 136 4.21 -11.05 7.21
CA ASN A 136 5.40 -11.47 6.48
C ASN A 136 6.47 -10.39 6.41
N GLY A 137 6.08 -9.12 6.20
CA GLY A 137 6.97 -7.96 6.27
C GLY A 137 8.03 -7.86 5.17
N ARG A 138 7.87 -8.56 4.04
CA ARG A 138 8.90 -8.68 2.98
C ARG A 138 8.77 -7.65 1.86
N GLU A 139 7.79 -6.77 1.94
CA GLU A 139 7.48 -5.87 0.84
C GLU A 139 8.55 -4.82 0.61
N VAL A 140 8.75 -4.49 -0.67
CA VAL A 140 9.56 -3.38 -1.15
C VAL A 140 8.68 -2.57 -2.10
N LEU A 141 8.29 -1.38 -1.66
CA LEU A 141 7.37 -0.49 -2.37
C LEU A 141 8.14 0.47 -3.28
N LEU A 142 7.68 0.62 -4.51
CA LEU A 142 8.07 1.67 -5.45
C LEU A 142 6.98 2.74 -5.50
N GLN A 143 7.31 4.02 -5.38
CA GLN A 143 6.42 5.05 -5.89
C GLN A 143 6.66 5.19 -7.40
N ALA A 144 5.69 4.79 -8.20
CA ALA A 144 5.83 4.66 -9.65
C ALA A 144 5.23 5.86 -10.39
N TYR A 145 5.48 7.07 -9.87
CA TYR A 145 5.20 8.37 -10.49
C TYR A 145 5.88 9.48 -9.70
N ASN A 146 5.97 10.65 -10.33
CA ASN A 146 6.37 11.92 -9.75
C ASN A 146 5.28 12.98 -10.01
N TRP A 147 5.48 14.20 -9.55
CA TRP A 147 4.48 15.27 -9.71
C TRP A 147 4.22 15.63 -11.19
N GLU A 148 5.24 15.52 -12.03
CA GLU A 148 5.20 15.86 -13.46
C GLU A 148 4.64 14.74 -14.35
N SER A 149 4.37 13.55 -13.80
CA SER A 149 4.03 12.36 -14.58
C SER A 149 2.74 12.52 -15.38
N HIS A 150 1.83 13.39 -14.94
CA HIS A 150 0.58 13.71 -15.64
C HIS A 150 0.80 14.40 -17.00
N LYS A 151 1.99 14.91 -17.27
CA LYS A 151 2.35 15.60 -18.53
C LYS A 151 2.76 14.63 -19.64
N HIS A 152 2.66 13.32 -19.39
CA HIS A 152 3.13 12.26 -20.26
C HIS A 152 2.10 11.12 -20.39
N ASP A 153 2.26 10.25 -21.40
CA ASP A 153 1.48 9.01 -21.54
C ASP A 153 1.92 7.98 -20.48
N TRP A 154 1.56 8.26 -19.23
CA TRP A 154 2.17 7.63 -18.07
C TRP A 154 1.84 6.15 -17.95
N TRP A 155 0.60 5.75 -18.22
CA TRP A 155 0.22 4.33 -18.20
C TRP A 155 1.06 3.49 -19.16
N ARG A 156 1.28 3.98 -20.39
CA ARG A 156 2.11 3.28 -21.37
C ARG A 156 3.58 3.28 -20.97
N ASN A 157 4.10 4.42 -20.49
CA ASN A 157 5.47 4.54 -20.01
C ASN A 157 5.76 3.55 -18.87
N LEU A 158 4.86 3.47 -17.90
CA LEU A 158 5.01 2.58 -16.77
C LEU A 158 4.84 1.11 -17.18
N GLU A 159 3.91 0.81 -18.08
CA GLU A 159 3.72 -0.54 -18.63
C GLU A 159 5.02 -1.08 -19.22
N ASN A 160 5.78 -0.25 -19.94
CA ASN A 160 7.06 -0.64 -20.52
C ASN A 160 8.14 -0.93 -19.46
N LYS A 161 8.04 -0.34 -18.27
CA LYS A 161 9.00 -0.53 -17.16
C LYS A 161 8.65 -1.65 -16.19
N VAL A 162 7.44 -2.20 -16.23
CA VAL A 162 7.02 -3.31 -15.35
C VAL A 162 8.03 -4.47 -15.29
N PRO A 163 8.60 -4.96 -16.41
CA PRO A 163 9.58 -6.04 -16.35
C PRO A 163 10.84 -5.69 -15.55
N ASP A 164 11.33 -4.45 -15.70
CA ASP A 164 12.50 -3.95 -15.00
C ASP A 164 12.21 -3.70 -13.51
N ILE A 165 11.02 -3.19 -13.18
CA ILE A 165 10.55 -3.04 -11.80
C ILE A 165 10.52 -4.40 -11.10
N ALA A 166 9.98 -5.43 -11.75
CA ALA A 166 9.94 -6.77 -11.20
C ALA A 166 11.35 -7.36 -11.02
N LYS A 167 12.22 -7.20 -12.02
CA LYS A 167 13.63 -7.65 -11.98
C LYS A 167 14.42 -6.95 -10.88
N SER A 168 14.17 -5.66 -10.64
CA SER A 168 14.76 -4.86 -9.57
C SER A 168 14.35 -5.35 -8.17
N GLY A 169 13.30 -6.16 -8.09
CA GLY A 169 12.88 -6.82 -6.87
C GLY A 169 11.78 -6.10 -6.10
N PHE A 170 11.14 -5.09 -6.68
CA PHE A 170 9.93 -4.50 -6.10
C PHE A 170 8.78 -5.50 -6.05
N THR A 171 7.99 -5.44 -4.98
CA THR A 171 6.84 -6.31 -4.79
C THR A 171 5.50 -5.60 -5.02
N SER A 172 5.50 -4.28 -4.85
CA SER A 172 4.34 -3.43 -5.07
C SER A 172 4.79 -2.09 -5.65
N ALA A 173 3.94 -1.49 -6.48
CA ALA A 173 4.14 -0.16 -7.02
C ALA A 173 2.89 0.70 -6.79
N TRP A 174 3.10 1.85 -6.15
CA TRP A 174 2.12 2.90 -5.92
C TRP A 174 1.95 3.73 -7.18
N LEU A 175 0.75 3.64 -7.75
CA LEU A 175 0.32 4.38 -8.93
C LEU A 175 -0.38 5.68 -8.49
N PRO A 176 -0.33 6.75 -9.30
CA PRO A 176 -1.04 7.99 -8.99
C PRO A 176 -2.56 7.79 -8.97
N PRO A 177 -3.33 8.76 -8.45
CA PRO A 177 -4.78 8.69 -8.47
C PRO A 177 -5.31 8.46 -9.89
N ALA A 178 -5.93 7.29 -10.09
CA ALA A 178 -6.36 6.86 -11.43
C ALA A 178 -7.67 7.49 -11.91
N THR A 179 -8.34 8.23 -11.02
CA THR A 179 -9.68 8.77 -11.23
C THR A 179 -9.63 10.11 -11.96
N HIS A 180 -10.66 10.40 -12.76
CA HIS A 180 -10.88 11.73 -13.33
C HIS A 180 -10.85 12.84 -12.25
N SER A 181 -10.03 13.84 -12.49
CA SER A 181 -9.75 14.92 -11.55
C SER A 181 -9.66 16.28 -12.26
N PHE A 182 -9.97 17.34 -11.53
CA PHE A 182 -9.75 18.72 -11.98
C PHE A 182 -8.27 19.11 -11.98
N SER A 183 -7.51 18.64 -10.98
CA SER A 183 -6.06 18.75 -10.96
C SER A 183 -5.50 17.65 -11.84
N PRO A 184 -4.60 17.93 -12.80
CA PRO A 184 -4.07 16.89 -13.66
C PRO A 184 -3.27 15.82 -12.89
N GLU A 185 -2.77 16.11 -11.69
CA GLU A 185 -2.11 15.19 -10.78
C GLU A 185 -3.05 14.19 -10.08
N GLY A 186 -4.37 14.39 -10.19
CA GLY A 186 -5.37 13.43 -9.70
C GLY A 186 -5.95 13.71 -8.31
N TYR A 187 -5.42 14.68 -7.55
CA TYR A 187 -5.80 14.93 -6.16
C TYR A 187 -7.08 15.75 -5.96
N LEU A 188 -7.75 16.21 -7.02
CA LEU A 188 -9.06 16.86 -6.94
C LEU A 188 -10.13 16.03 -7.67
N PRO A 189 -10.51 14.84 -7.16
CA PRO A 189 -11.36 13.91 -7.89
C PRO A 189 -12.82 14.39 -7.97
N GLN A 190 -13.52 13.99 -9.04
CA GLN A 190 -14.97 14.24 -9.21
C GLN A 190 -15.75 12.94 -9.49
N ASN A 191 -15.57 12.32 -10.66
CA ASN A 191 -16.26 11.07 -11.00
C ASN A 191 -15.38 9.86 -10.66
N LEU A 192 -15.59 9.28 -9.47
CA LEU A 192 -14.79 8.15 -8.96
C LEU A 192 -14.77 6.91 -9.88
N TYR A 193 -15.81 6.72 -10.71
CA TYR A 193 -15.89 5.60 -11.64
C TYR A 193 -15.30 5.90 -13.02
N SER A 194 -14.88 7.14 -13.30
CA SER A 194 -14.18 7.47 -14.53
C SER A 194 -12.68 7.33 -14.32
N LEU A 195 -12.06 6.39 -15.04
CA LEU A 195 -10.60 6.14 -15.00
C LEU A 195 -9.85 6.76 -16.18
N ASN A 196 -10.52 7.63 -16.94
CA ASN A 196 -9.86 8.49 -17.92
C ASN A 196 -9.29 9.69 -17.17
N SER A 197 -7.97 9.67 -16.96
CA SER A 197 -7.21 10.68 -16.22
C SER A 197 -6.10 11.26 -17.11
N SER A 198 -5.41 12.28 -16.62
CA SER A 198 -4.27 12.88 -17.32
C SER A 198 -3.10 11.90 -17.53
N TYR A 199 -3.07 10.79 -16.78
CA TYR A 199 -2.07 9.73 -16.93
C TYR A 199 -2.35 8.77 -18.09
N GLY A 200 -3.59 8.77 -18.62
CA GLY A 200 -4.04 7.94 -19.72
C GLY A 200 -5.45 7.38 -19.54
N SER A 201 -5.90 6.62 -20.55
CA SER A 201 -7.24 6.03 -20.60
C SER A 201 -7.43 4.83 -19.66
N GLU A 202 -8.69 4.52 -19.34
CA GLU A 202 -9.05 3.31 -18.57
C GLU A 202 -8.52 2.02 -19.21
N HIS A 203 -8.52 1.94 -20.54
CA HIS A 203 -8.00 0.77 -21.26
C HIS A 203 -6.50 0.57 -21.03
N GLN A 204 -5.72 1.65 -21.11
CA GLN A 204 -4.28 1.61 -20.85
C GLN A 204 -3.98 1.26 -19.39
N LEU A 205 -4.74 1.83 -18.45
CA LEU A 205 -4.61 1.47 -17.04
C LEU A 205 -4.86 -0.03 -16.82
N LYS A 206 -5.95 -0.59 -17.38
CA LYS A 206 -6.23 -2.02 -17.26
C LYS A 206 -5.13 -2.88 -17.89
N ALA A 207 -4.57 -2.48 -19.04
CA ALA A 207 -3.44 -3.17 -19.66
C ALA A 207 -2.20 -3.17 -18.75
N LEU A 208 -1.84 -2.02 -18.18
CA LEU A 208 -0.79 -1.88 -17.18
C LEU A 208 -1.02 -2.82 -15.98
N LEU A 209 -2.21 -2.82 -15.39
CA LEU A 209 -2.54 -3.65 -14.22
C LEU A 209 -2.44 -5.15 -14.53
N GLN A 210 -2.86 -5.58 -15.72
CA GLN A 210 -2.69 -6.97 -16.15
C GLN A 210 -1.21 -7.34 -16.30
N LYS A 211 -0.39 -6.45 -16.88
CA LYS A 211 1.05 -6.67 -17.00
C LYS A 211 1.73 -6.72 -15.63
N MET A 212 1.39 -5.82 -14.72
CA MET A 212 1.89 -5.85 -13.34
C MET A 212 1.58 -7.18 -12.65
N LYS A 213 0.35 -7.67 -12.81
CA LYS A 213 -0.07 -8.99 -12.30
C LYS A 213 0.75 -10.13 -12.90
N LEU A 214 1.00 -10.13 -14.22
CA LEU A 214 1.83 -11.14 -14.90
C LEU A 214 3.25 -11.19 -14.33
N TYR A 215 3.83 -10.03 -14.04
CA TYR A 215 5.18 -9.90 -13.45
C TYR A 215 5.21 -9.96 -11.92
N LYS A 216 4.07 -10.29 -11.28
CA LYS A 216 3.94 -10.42 -9.82
C LYS A 216 4.29 -9.15 -9.04
N VAL A 217 4.09 -7.98 -9.65
CA VAL A 217 4.14 -6.68 -8.98
C VAL A 217 2.72 -6.27 -8.65
N ARG A 218 2.42 -6.01 -7.38
CA ARG A 218 1.09 -5.56 -6.98
C ARG A 218 0.92 -4.09 -7.33
N ALA A 219 -0.25 -3.74 -7.85
CA ALA A 219 -0.61 -2.35 -8.09
C ALA A 219 -1.31 -1.78 -6.86
N MET A 220 -0.77 -0.68 -6.34
CA MET A 220 -1.34 0.09 -5.25
C MET A 220 -2.03 1.33 -5.81
N ALA A 221 -3.34 1.45 -5.58
CA ALA A 221 -4.10 2.63 -5.97
C ALA A 221 -3.93 3.74 -4.93
N ASP A 222 -3.70 4.96 -5.39
CA ASP A 222 -3.85 6.15 -4.55
C ASP A 222 -5.34 6.51 -4.40
N ILE A 223 -5.81 6.51 -3.15
CA ILE A 223 -7.21 6.64 -2.77
C ILE A 223 -7.43 8.04 -2.17
N VAL A 224 -7.94 8.94 -3.00
CA VAL A 224 -8.29 10.32 -2.63
C VAL A 224 -9.78 10.40 -2.30
N ILE A 225 -10.11 10.37 -1.01
CA ILE A 225 -11.50 10.33 -0.53
C ILE A 225 -11.82 11.33 0.59
N ASN A 226 -10.85 12.11 1.08
CA ASN A 226 -11.10 13.17 2.05
C ASN A 226 -12.01 14.27 1.48
N HIS A 227 -11.80 14.60 0.20
CA HIS A 227 -12.47 15.68 -0.50
C HIS A 227 -12.83 15.24 -1.93
N ARG A 228 -13.85 15.87 -2.50
CA ARG A 228 -14.38 15.55 -3.83
C ARG A 228 -15.14 16.74 -4.40
N ILE A 229 -14.87 17.12 -5.65
CA ILE A 229 -15.52 18.26 -6.29
C ILE A 229 -16.90 17.87 -6.81
N GLY A 230 -17.93 18.66 -6.51
CA GLY A 230 -19.28 18.49 -7.03
C GLY A 230 -19.43 18.88 -8.51
N THR A 231 -20.47 18.39 -9.17
CA THR A 231 -20.83 18.75 -10.55
C THR A 231 -21.72 19.99 -10.60
N THR A 232 -22.50 20.23 -9.55
CA THR A 232 -23.49 21.30 -9.46
C THR A 232 -23.39 22.02 -8.12
N THR A 233 -23.89 23.25 -8.09
CA THR A 233 -23.94 24.05 -6.87
C THR A 233 -25.15 23.67 -6.03
N GLY A 234 -24.94 23.51 -4.73
CA GLY A 234 -26.00 23.28 -3.75
C GLY A 234 -26.01 24.37 -2.69
N HIS A 235 -26.36 23.99 -1.47
CA HIS A 235 -26.37 24.89 -0.30
C HIS A 235 -25.06 25.71 -0.19
N GLY A 236 -25.18 27.01 0.11
CA GLY A 236 -24.04 27.91 0.27
C GLY A 236 -23.29 28.26 -1.03
N GLY A 237 -23.84 27.94 -2.21
CA GLY A 237 -23.28 28.30 -3.50
C GLY A 237 -21.99 27.55 -3.87
N LYS A 238 -21.67 26.47 -3.15
CA LYS A 238 -20.49 25.63 -3.41
C LYS A 238 -20.82 24.48 -4.33
N TYR A 239 -19.83 24.00 -5.09
CA TYR A 239 -19.91 22.77 -5.88
C TYR A 239 -19.91 21.52 -4.99
N ASN A 240 -21.00 21.27 -4.28
CA ASN A 240 -21.15 20.25 -3.23
C ASN A 240 -22.27 19.22 -3.53
N ARG A 241 -22.81 19.24 -4.75
CA ARG A 241 -23.74 18.23 -5.28
C ARG A 241 -23.07 17.47 -6.42
N TYR A 242 -23.37 16.19 -6.56
CA TYR A 242 -22.73 15.28 -7.51
C TYR A 242 -23.73 14.76 -8.56
N ASP A 243 -24.63 15.65 -9.00
CA ASP A 243 -25.69 15.34 -9.95
C ASP A 243 -25.13 14.83 -11.30
N GLY A 244 -25.78 13.82 -11.88
CA GLY A 244 -25.47 13.32 -13.24
C GLY A 244 -24.24 12.41 -13.35
N ILE A 245 -23.56 12.10 -12.25
CA ILE A 245 -22.42 11.16 -12.23
C ILE A 245 -22.64 10.03 -11.21
N PRO A 246 -21.98 8.87 -11.34
CA PRO A 246 -22.00 7.83 -10.33
C PRO A 246 -21.68 8.36 -8.92
N LEU A 247 -22.32 7.76 -7.92
CA LEU A 247 -22.34 8.27 -6.54
C LEU A 247 -22.90 9.69 -6.50
N SER A 248 -24.14 9.85 -6.98
CA SER A 248 -24.87 11.10 -7.10
C SER A 248 -25.33 11.63 -5.73
N TRP A 249 -24.37 11.92 -4.87
CA TRP A 249 -24.63 12.44 -3.55
C TRP A 249 -25.16 13.88 -3.61
N ASP A 250 -25.95 14.23 -2.60
CA ASP A 250 -26.34 15.60 -2.32
C ASP A 250 -25.45 16.19 -1.20
N GLU A 251 -25.79 17.40 -0.77
CA GLU A 251 -25.00 18.15 0.20
C GLU A 251 -24.82 17.45 1.56
N ARG A 252 -25.63 16.42 1.88
CA ARG A 252 -25.48 15.63 3.12
C ARG A 252 -24.21 14.79 3.13
N ALA A 253 -23.62 14.52 1.96
CA ALA A 253 -22.33 13.84 1.86
C ALA A 253 -21.13 14.77 2.12
N VAL A 254 -21.35 16.06 2.28
CA VAL A 254 -20.30 17.06 2.49
C VAL A 254 -20.38 17.60 3.91
N THR A 255 -19.24 17.77 4.55
CA THR A 255 -19.19 18.26 5.93
C THR A 255 -19.72 19.69 6.05
N CYS A 256 -20.43 20.00 7.14
CA CYS A 256 -20.98 21.34 7.36
C CYS A 256 -19.89 22.43 7.44
N CYS A 257 -18.72 22.11 8.00
CA CYS A 257 -17.58 23.03 8.08
C CYS A 257 -16.92 23.35 6.73
N THR A 258 -17.22 22.57 5.68
CA THR A 258 -16.78 22.86 4.31
C THR A 258 -17.91 23.26 3.39
N GLY A 259 -19.08 23.56 3.95
CA GLY A 259 -20.25 24.08 3.25
C GLY A 259 -21.17 23.02 2.66
N GLY A 260 -21.26 21.85 3.29
CA GLY A 260 -22.35 20.89 3.07
C GLY A 260 -23.41 20.93 4.18
N LEU A 261 -24.28 19.92 4.19
CA LEU A 261 -25.34 19.70 5.19
C LEU A 261 -25.08 18.46 6.05
N GLY A 262 -23.94 17.79 5.86
CA GLY A 262 -23.50 16.67 6.70
C GLY A 262 -22.99 17.14 8.08
N ASN A 263 -22.44 16.19 8.82
CA ASN A 263 -21.81 16.45 10.11
C ASN A 263 -20.48 17.20 9.95
N ARG A 264 -19.92 17.64 11.07
CA ARG A 264 -18.59 18.26 11.09
C ARG A 264 -17.52 17.24 10.69
N SER A 265 -16.45 17.72 10.03
CA SER A 265 -15.31 16.86 9.70
C SER A 265 -14.77 16.15 10.94
N THR A 266 -14.33 14.90 10.74
CA THR A 266 -13.73 14.05 11.78
C THR A 266 -12.21 14.14 11.82
N GLY A 267 -11.63 14.90 10.90
CA GLY A 267 -10.20 15.22 10.83
C GLY A 267 -9.99 16.60 10.24
N ASP A 268 -8.81 16.83 9.68
CA ASP A 268 -8.46 18.14 9.14
C ASP A 268 -9.14 18.44 7.81
N ASN A 269 -9.42 19.73 7.55
CA ASN A 269 -10.04 20.14 6.31
C ASN A 269 -8.98 20.39 5.24
N PHE A 270 -9.20 19.83 4.06
CA PHE A 270 -8.53 20.28 2.85
C PHE A 270 -9.27 21.53 2.32
N ASN A 271 -8.62 22.68 2.40
CA ASN A 271 -9.28 23.96 2.11
C ASN A 271 -9.56 24.16 0.62
N GLY A 272 -10.57 24.98 0.30
CA GLY A 272 -10.91 25.34 -1.08
C GLY A 272 -11.87 24.40 -1.80
N VAL A 273 -12.13 23.19 -1.28
CA VAL A 273 -13.04 22.20 -1.89
C VAL A 273 -13.94 21.50 -0.85
N PRO A 274 -15.05 20.87 -1.28
CA PRO A 274 -15.93 20.12 -0.36
C PRO A 274 -15.21 18.91 0.25
N ASN A 275 -15.24 18.80 1.57
CA ASN A 275 -14.73 17.63 2.30
C ASN A 275 -15.88 16.67 2.59
N ILE A 276 -15.62 15.38 2.45
CA ILE A 276 -16.63 14.33 2.52
C ILE A 276 -16.96 13.98 3.97
N ASP A 277 -18.25 13.90 4.28
CA ASP A 277 -18.74 13.46 5.59
C ASP A 277 -18.75 11.92 5.67
N HIS A 278 -17.61 11.36 6.08
CA HIS A 278 -17.46 9.93 6.33
C HIS A 278 -18.34 9.41 7.48
N THR A 279 -18.99 10.26 8.29
CA THR A 279 -19.93 9.82 9.33
C THR A 279 -21.26 9.33 8.74
N GLN A 280 -21.58 9.69 7.49
CA GLN A 280 -22.77 9.20 6.80
C GLN A 280 -22.61 7.74 6.35
N TYR A 281 -23.56 6.89 6.72
CA TYR A 281 -23.53 5.48 6.32
C TYR A 281 -23.56 5.29 4.79
N PHE A 282 -24.38 6.07 4.08
CA PHE A 282 -24.49 5.94 2.61
C PHE A 282 -23.17 6.29 1.91
N VAL A 283 -22.45 7.31 2.39
CA VAL A 283 -21.10 7.67 1.90
C VAL A 283 -20.15 6.50 2.05
N ARG A 284 -20.09 5.89 3.25
CA ARG A 284 -19.17 4.76 3.50
C ARG A 284 -19.53 3.53 2.66
N LYS A 285 -20.82 3.19 2.59
CA LYS A 285 -21.32 2.08 1.77
C LYS A 285 -20.91 2.24 0.30
N ASP A 286 -21.06 3.44 -0.24
CA ASP A 286 -20.74 3.76 -1.63
C ASP A 286 -19.23 3.74 -1.90
N ILE A 287 -18.41 4.32 -1.00
CA ILE A 287 -16.95 4.25 -1.09
C ILE A 287 -16.48 2.79 -1.03
N ILE A 288 -17.02 1.96 -0.14
CA ILE A 288 -16.70 0.52 -0.09
C ILE A 288 -17.07 -0.17 -1.41
N GLY A 289 -18.21 0.18 -2.01
CA GLY A 289 -18.62 -0.31 -3.33
C GLY A 289 -17.61 0.03 -4.42
N TRP A 290 -17.15 1.28 -4.45
CA TRP A 290 -16.13 1.75 -5.39
C TRP A 290 -14.76 1.09 -5.17
N LEU A 291 -14.30 0.98 -3.92
CA LEU A 291 -13.04 0.28 -3.59
C LEU A 291 -13.08 -1.20 -3.99
N LYS A 292 -14.21 -1.88 -3.79
CA LYS A 292 -14.43 -3.25 -4.29
C LYS A 292 -14.35 -3.33 -5.81
N TRP A 293 -14.91 -2.35 -6.51
CA TRP A 293 -14.83 -2.27 -7.97
C TRP A 293 -13.39 -2.07 -8.45
N LEU A 294 -12.61 -1.18 -7.81
CA LEU A 294 -11.18 -1.01 -8.12
C LEU A 294 -10.41 -2.33 -7.98
N ARG A 295 -10.70 -3.13 -6.95
CA ARG A 295 -10.01 -4.42 -6.74
C ARG A 295 -10.46 -5.51 -7.69
N ASN A 296 -11.77 -5.71 -7.77
CA ASN A 296 -12.32 -6.91 -8.40
C ASN A 296 -12.51 -6.74 -9.91
N ALA A 297 -12.82 -5.54 -10.37
CA ALA A 297 -13.12 -5.26 -11.78
C ALA A 297 -11.98 -4.53 -12.50
N VAL A 298 -11.27 -3.61 -11.82
CA VAL A 298 -10.20 -2.82 -12.45
C VAL A 298 -8.85 -3.54 -12.35
N GLY A 299 -8.53 -4.13 -11.19
CA GLY A 299 -7.36 -5.00 -11.00
C GLY A 299 -6.31 -4.47 -10.02
N PHE A 300 -6.62 -3.41 -9.26
CA PHE A 300 -5.78 -2.98 -8.14
C PHE A 300 -5.78 -4.00 -7.01
N GLN A 301 -4.69 -4.07 -6.25
CA GLN A 301 -4.53 -5.06 -5.17
C GLN A 301 -4.34 -4.39 -3.80
N ASP A 302 -3.56 -3.32 -3.77
CA ASP A 302 -3.17 -2.58 -2.57
C ASP A 302 -3.78 -1.17 -2.60
N PHE A 303 -3.87 -0.49 -1.45
CA PHE A 303 -4.35 0.90 -1.36
C PHE A 303 -3.38 1.82 -0.61
N ARG A 304 -3.16 3.03 -1.12
CA ARG A 304 -2.57 4.16 -0.40
C ARG A 304 -3.69 5.15 -0.08
N PHE A 305 -3.95 5.42 1.18
CA PHE A 305 -4.95 6.39 1.60
C PHE A 305 -4.32 7.79 1.68
N ASP A 306 -4.74 8.65 0.76
CA ASP A 306 -4.36 10.05 0.68
C ASP A 306 -4.89 10.84 1.88
N PHE A 307 -4.10 11.84 2.32
CA PHE A 307 -4.46 12.81 3.34
C PHE A 307 -5.21 12.16 4.52
N ALA A 308 -4.64 11.09 5.06
CA ALA A 308 -5.31 10.18 5.98
C ALA A 308 -5.62 10.80 7.37
N ARG A 309 -5.11 12.01 7.61
CA ARG A 309 -5.47 12.87 8.76
C ARG A 309 -6.80 13.63 8.58
N GLY A 310 -7.33 13.68 7.35
CA GLY A 310 -8.54 14.43 7.03
C GLY A 310 -9.84 13.79 7.55
N TYR A 311 -9.79 12.50 7.88
CA TYR A 311 -10.93 11.73 8.37
C TYR A 311 -10.48 10.68 9.38
N SER A 312 -11.40 10.27 10.26
CA SER A 312 -11.08 9.34 11.34
C SER A 312 -10.56 7.99 10.82
N ALA A 313 -9.50 7.48 11.45
CA ALA A 313 -8.88 6.18 11.15
C ALA A 313 -9.87 4.99 11.24
N GLN A 314 -10.96 5.12 12.01
CA GLN A 314 -12.00 4.10 12.06
C GLN A 314 -12.69 3.88 10.71
N TYR A 315 -12.77 4.90 9.85
CA TYR A 315 -13.36 4.75 8.52
C TYR A 315 -12.39 4.06 7.57
N VAL A 316 -11.08 4.33 7.70
CA VAL A 316 -10.03 3.56 7.01
C VAL A 316 -10.13 2.07 7.36
N LYS A 317 -10.36 1.74 8.65
CA LYS A 317 -10.65 0.36 9.09
C LYS A 317 -11.84 -0.22 8.33
N GLU A 318 -12.99 0.48 8.33
CA GLU A 318 -14.21 0.02 7.67
C GLU A 318 -14.00 -0.19 6.15
N TYR A 319 -13.22 0.68 5.51
CA TYR A 319 -12.85 0.56 4.10
C TYR A 319 -11.96 -0.65 3.82
N ILE A 320 -10.98 -0.91 4.68
CA ILE A 320 -10.11 -2.09 4.58
C ILE A 320 -10.92 -3.37 4.82
N GLU A 321 -11.77 -3.42 5.84
CA GLU A 321 -12.62 -4.58 6.13
C GLU A 321 -13.63 -4.84 5.00
N GLY A 322 -14.19 -3.77 4.44
CA GLY A 322 -15.15 -3.83 3.35
C GLY A 322 -14.52 -4.28 2.02
N ALA A 323 -13.42 -3.66 1.60
CA ALA A 323 -12.80 -3.89 0.30
C ALA A 323 -11.71 -4.98 0.30
N LYS A 324 -11.18 -5.34 1.47
CA LYS A 324 -10.17 -6.38 1.71
C LYS A 324 -8.87 -6.25 0.89
N PRO A 325 -8.27 -5.05 0.72
CA PRO A 325 -7.00 -4.91 -0.01
C PRO A 325 -5.92 -5.86 0.52
N VAL A 326 -5.00 -6.28 -0.34
CA VAL A 326 -3.89 -7.17 0.03
C VAL A 326 -2.93 -6.46 1.01
N SER A 327 -2.71 -5.16 0.81
CA SER A 327 -1.99 -4.27 1.72
C SER A 327 -2.60 -2.86 1.69
N SER A 328 -2.40 -2.11 2.77
CA SER A 328 -2.72 -0.68 2.78
C SER A 328 -1.69 0.16 3.53
N VAL A 329 -1.50 1.40 3.07
CA VAL A 329 -0.68 2.41 3.72
C VAL A 329 -1.44 3.74 3.80
N GLY A 330 -1.43 4.40 4.94
CA GLY A 330 -1.97 5.75 5.10
C GLY A 330 -0.89 6.82 5.10
N GLU A 331 -1.18 7.93 4.45
CA GLU A 331 -0.42 9.16 4.61
C GLU A 331 -0.95 9.97 5.79
N TYR A 332 -0.47 9.63 6.99
CA TYR A 332 -0.67 10.48 8.17
C TYR A 332 0.52 11.43 8.31
N TRP A 333 0.48 12.54 7.58
CA TRP A 333 1.55 13.55 7.62
C TRP A 333 1.18 14.70 8.56
N ASP A 334 1.92 14.83 9.66
CA ASP A 334 1.78 15.94 10.60
C ASP A 334 3.12 16.64 10.87
N SER A 335 3.06 17.83 11.48
CA SER A 335 4.25 18.59 11.78
C SER A 335 5.07 17.91 12.88
N CYS A 336 6.36 17.72 12.62
CA CYS A 336 7.34 17.30 13.63
C CYS A 336 7.47 18.34 14.76
N CYS A 337 8.11 17.96 15.86
CA CYS A 337 8.44 18.88 16.94
C CYS A 337 9.69 19.70 16.62
N TYR A 338 9.60 21.01 16.81
CA TYR A 338 10.67 21.96 16.55
C TYR A 338 10.85 22.92 17.74
N ASN A 339 12.10 23.26 18.02
CA ASN A 339 12.48 24.38 18.86
C ASN A 339 13.04 25.49 17.96
N GLY A 340 12.19 26.49 17.66
CA GLY A 340 12.47 27.46 16.60
C GLY A 340 12.53 26.77 15.24
N HIS A 341 13.65 26.91 14.54
CA HIS A 341 13.88 26.29 13.23
C HIS A 341 14.57 24.93 13.31
N ARG A 342 14.92 24.45 14.52
CA ARG A 342 15.69 23.22 14.69
C ARG A 342 14.76 22.07 15.09
N LEU A 343 14.88 20.94 14.39
CA LEU A 343 14.14 19.74 14.74
C LEU A 343 14.58 19.25 16.13
N ASP A 344 13.61 19.06 17.02
CA ASP A 344 13.88 18.48 18.34
C ASP A 344 14.42 17.06 18.20
N TYR A 345 15.35 16.68 19.08
CA TYR A 345 15.86 15.32 19.11
C TYR A 345 14.76 14.30 19.45
N ASN A 346 13.89 14.62 20.41
CA ASN A 346 12.78 13.76 20.78
C ASN A 346 11.56 14.03 19.89
N GLN A 347 11.19 13.04 19.08
CA GLN A 347 10.00 13.05 18.22
C GLN A 347 8.92 12.05 18.66
N ASP A 348 8.94 11.62 19.93
CA ASP A 348 8.00 10.64 20.50
C ASP A 348 6.55 11.05 20.29
N SER A 349 6.24 12.32 20.51
CA SER A 349 4.88 12.83 20.31
C SER A 349 4.44 12.72 18.84
N HIS A 350 5.36 12.89 17.89
CA HIS A 350 5.08 12.75 16.46
C HIS A 350 4.87 11.29 16.07
N ARG A 351 5.80 10.37 16.41
CA ARG A 351 5.61 8.93 16.14
C ARG A 351 4.39 8.36 16.87
N GLN A 352 4.04 8.87 18.05
CA GLN A 352 2.85 8.46 18.79
C GLN A 352 1.55 8.78 18.04
N ARG A 353 1.45 9.95 17.39
CA ARG A 353 0.26 10.30 16.60
C ARG A 353 0.07 9.37 15.41
N ILE A 354 1.16 8.99 14.73
CA ILE A 354 1.12 7.99 13.66
C ILE A 354 0.70 6.62 14.20
N VAL A 355 1.28 6.17 15.33
CA VAL A 355 0.90 4.90 15.98
C VAL A 355 -0.56 4.89 16.40
N HIS A 356 -1.07 5.98 16.99
CA HIS A 356 -2.50 6.11 17.31
C HIS A 356 -3.40 6.04 16.08
N TRP A 357 -2.99 6.64 14.96
CA TRP A 357 -3.74 6.51 13.72
C TRP A 357 -3.75 5.05 13.23
N ILE A 358 -2.59 4.37 13.23
CA ILE A 358 -2.49 2.94 12.89
C ILE A 358 -3.40 2.10 13.79
N ASP A 359 -3.36 2.30 15.10
CA ASP A 359 -4.23 1.62 16.07
C ASP A 359 -5.71 1.89 15.79
N GLY A 360 -6.06 3.14 15.44
CA GLY A 360 -7.41 3.54 15.04
C GLY A 360 -7.92 2.81 13.79
N THR A 361 -7.02 2.34 12.92
CA THR A 361 -7.39 1.45 11.80
C THR A 361 -7.63 -0.01 12.23
N GLY A 362 -7.61 -0.31 13.53
CA GLY A 362 -7.58 -1.67 14.06
C GLY A 362 -6.24 -2.36 13.84
N GLY A 363 -5.17 -1.59 13.58
CA GLY A 363 -3.88 -2.11 13.16
C GLY A 363 -3.92 -2.83 11.79
N LEU A 364 -4.95 -2.60 10.98
CA LEU A 364 -5.09 -3.21 9.64
C LEU A 364 -4.31 -2.46 8.56
N SER A 365 -4.05 -1.16 8.76
CA SER A 365 -3.22 -0.37 7.87
C SER A 365 -1.80 -0.19 8.39
N THR A 366 -0.89 0.06 7.47
CA THR A 366 0.44 0.63 7.77
C THR A 366 0.39 2.14 7.59
N ALA A 367 1.42 2.88 8.02
CA ALA A 367 1.53 4.31 7.73
C ALA A 367 2.92 4.67 7.24
N PHE A 368 3.01 5.72 6.44
CA PHE A 368 4.29 6.32 6.09
C PHE A 368 4.99 6.84 7.34
N ASP A 369 6.26 6.47 7.52
CA ASP A 369 7.07 6.87 8.67
C ASP A 369 7.68 8.26 8.47
N PHE A 370 6.81 9.28 8.50
CA PHE A 370 7.21 10.68 8.42
C PHE A 370 8.16 11.09 9.56
N THR A 371 8.12 10.38 10.71
CA THR A 371 9.05 10.63 11.81
C THR A 371 10.48 10.27 11.40
N THR A 372 10.67 9.08 10.82
CA THR A 372 11.97 8.69 10.26
C THR A 372 12.39 9.67 9.16
N LYS A 373 11.52 9.99 8.19
CA LYS A 373 11.83 10.99 7.14
C LYS A 373 12.35 12.31 7.72
N GLY A 374 11.66 12.89 8.68
CA GLY A 374 12.07 14.16 9.29
C GLY A 374 13.42 14.09 10.00
N ILE A 375 13.63 13.03 10.78
CA ILE A 375 14.89 12.84 11.50
C ILE A 375 16.05 12.58 10.53
N LEU A 376 15.84 11.75 9.50
CA LEU A 376 16.87 11.43 8.51
C LEU A 376 17.37 12.67 7.79
N GLN A 377 16.48 13.61 7.47
CA GLN A 377 16.84 14.86 6.78
C GLN A 377 17.81 15.75 7.57
N GLU A 378 17.70 15.75 8.91
CA GLU A 378 18.66 16.47 9.75
C GLU A 378 19.89 15.61 10.07
N ALA A 379 19.71 14.30 10.25
CA ALA A 379 20.80 13.39 10.59
C ALA A 379 21.93 13.39 9.55
N VAL A 380 21.61 13.44 8.26
CA VAL A 380 22.60 13.48 7.17
C VAL A 380 23.49 14.71 7.19
N LYS A 381 23.09 15.79 7.86
CA LYS A 381 23.84 17.05 7.97
C LYS A 381 24.94 16.98 9.04
N GLY A 382 25.48 15.78 9.32
CA GLY A 382 26.48 15.55 10.36
C GLY A 382 25.87 15.39 11.76
N GLU A 383 24.63 14.91 11.86
CA GLU A 383 23.93 14.71 13.12
C GLU A 383 23.41 13.27 13.28
N PHE A 384 24.19 12.26 12.86
CA PHE A 384 23.76 10.85 12.92
C PHE A 384 23.49 10.33 14.34
N TRP A 385 23.93 11.04 15.38
CA TRP A 385 23.54 10.80 16.77
C TRP A 385 22.02 10.86 16.98
N ARG A 386 21.28 11.53 16.10
CA ARG A 386 19.81 11.55 16.10
C ARG A 386 19.20 10.18 15.83
N LEU A 387 19.92 9.27 15.16
CA LEU A 387 19.39 7.97 14.71
C LEU A 387 19.31 6.90 15.81
N ARG A 388 19.51 7.28 17.07
CA ARG A 388 19.35 6.42 18.24
C ARG A 388 18.56 7.19 19.30
N ASP A 389 17.41 6.66 19.71
CA ASP A 389 16.62 7.21 20.81
C ASP A 389 17.24 6.87 22.19
N PRO A 390 16.76 7.45 23.31
CA PRO A 390 17.31 7.18 24.64
C PRO A 390 17.23 5.72 25.08
N GLN A 391 16.40 4.90 24.43
CA GLN A 391 16.25 3.46 24.69
C GLN A 391 17.14 2.61 23.75
N GLY A 392 17.98 3.24 22.93
CA GLY A 392 18.89 2.56 22.00
C GLY A 392 18.21 2.06 20.73
N LYS A 393 16.98 2.50 20.43
CA LYS A 393 16.20 2.07 19.27
C LYS A 393 16.22 3.13 18.16
N PRO A 394 15.81 2.78 16.92
CA PRO A 394 15.53 3.79 15.91
C PRO A 394 14.50 4.82 16.40
N PRO A 395 14.64 6.11 16.08
CA PRO A 395 13.83 7.16 16.70
C PRO A 395 12.47 7.40 16.02
N GLY A 396 12.21 6.80 14.85
CA GLY A 396 10.92 6.91 14.15
C GLY A 396 9.87 5.86 14.56
N VAL A 397 8.82 5.71 13.76
CA VAL A 397 7.79 4.68 13.96
C VAL A 397 8.41 3.28 13.85
N ILE A 398 9.42 3.11 13.00
CA ILE A 398 10.19 1.88 12.89
C ILE A 398 10.83 1.42 14.22
N GLY A 399 11.06 2.32 15.19
CA GLY A 399 11.55 1.95 16.52
C GLY A 399 10.50 1.37 17.47
N TRP A 400 9.21 1.64 17.21
CA TRP A 400 8.10 1.23 18.07
C TRP A 400 7.27 0.12 17.43
N TRP A 401 6.93 0.27 16.15
CA TRP A 401 6.09 -0.68 15.45
C TRP A 401 6.57 -0.90 14.00
N PRO A 402 7.74 -1.54 13.81
CA PRO A 402 8.37 -1.66 12.49
C PRO A 402 7.52 -2.42 11.47
N SER A 403 6.68 -3.36 11.92
CA SER A 403 5.72 -4.06 11.05
C SER A 403 4.57 -3.19 10.53
N ARG A 404 4.51 -1.91 10.92
CA ARG A 404 3.50 -0.93 10.48
C ARG A 404 4.13 0.35 9.91
N ALA A 405 5.45 0.43 9.87
CA ALA A 405 6.18 1.58 9.35
C ALA A 405 6.55 1.35 7.88
N VAL A 406 6.04 2.21 6.99
CA VAL A 406 6.51 2.31 5.60
C VAL A 406 7.48 3.48 5.55
N THR A 407 8.77 3.19 5.65
CA THR A 407 9.83 4.21 5.50
C THR A 407 9.92 4.68 4.04
N PHE A 408 10.40 5.90 3.81
CA PHE A 408 10.70 6.47 2.49
C PHE A 408 11.71 7.64 2.62
N LEU A 409 12.38 8.06 1.54
CA LEU A 409 13.23 9.26 1.55
C LEU A 409 12.54 10.49 0.98
N ASP A 410 11.83 10.34 -0.12
CA ASP A 410 10.99 11.38 -0.70
C ASP A 410 9.78 10.75 -1.39
N ASN A 411 8.70 11.52 -1.46
CA ASN A 411 7.54 11.23 -2.28
C ASN A 411 7.33 12.37 -3.31
N HIS A 412 6.16 12.40 -3.96
CA HIS A 412 5.84 13.44 -4.95
C HIS A 412 5.61 14.84 -4.34
N ASP A 413 5.39 14.95 -3.02
CA ASP A 413 5.21 16.21 -2.30
C ASP A 413 6.51 16.73 -1.69
N THR A 414 7.20 15.85 -0.95
CA THR A 414 8.42 16.22 -0.23
C THR A 414 9.55 16.50 -1.21
N GLY A 415 9.66 15.68 -2.26
CA GLY A 415 10.62 15.85 -3.35
C GLY A 415 9.95 16.31 -4.65
N SER A 416 10.37 15.73 -5.77
CA SER A 416 9.89 16.12 -7.11
C SER A 416 9.98 17.63 -7.37
N THR A 417 9.09 18.17 -8.20
CA THR A 417 9.00 19.61 -8.50
C THR A 417 8.24 20.40 -7.44
N GLN A 418 7.48 19.74 -6.55
CA GLN A 418 6.85 20.41 -5.40
C GLN A 418 7.87 20.82 -4.34
N ALA A 419 8.81 19.93 -4.03
CA ALA A 419 9.93 20.17 -3.13
C ALA A 419 9.51 20.79 -1.78
N HIS A 420 8.40 20.33 -1.20
CA HIS A 420 7.93 20.84 0.08
C HIS A 420 8.86 20.49 1.26
N TRP A 421 9.58 19.36 1.15
CA TRP A 421 10.51 18.91 2.19
C TRP A 421 11.59 17.95 1.63
N PRO A 422 12.44 18.43 0.70
CA PRO A 422 13.27 17.57 -0.13
C PRO A 422 14.45 17.00 0.65
N PHE A 423 14.72 15.70 0.47
CA PHE A 423 15.90 15.09 1.06
C PHE A 423 17.18 15.68 0.44
N PRO A 424 18.25 15.92 1.22
CA PRO A 424 19.52 16.39 0.68
C PRO A 424 20.06 15.47 -0.43
N SER A 425 20.09 15.97 -1.68
CA SER A 425 20.31 15.17 -2.89
C SER A 425 21.64 14.41 -2.91
N HIS A 426 22.69 14.96 -2.30
CA HIS A 426 24.01 14.32 -2.20
C HIS A 426 24.08 13.15 -1.21
N HIS A 427 23.00 12.91 -0.46
CA HIS A 427 22.91 11.90 0.60
C HIS A 427 21.92 10.77 0.32
N ILE A 428 21.30 10.73 -0.86
CA ILE A 428 20.27 9.73 -1.22
C ILE A 428 20.76 8.30 -0.99
N MET A 429 22.01 8.01 -1.35
CA MET A 429 22.58 6.66 -1.21
C MET A 429 22.93 6.25 0.22
N GLU A 430 22.87 7.17 1.19
CA GLU A 430 23.12 6.85 2.59
C GLU A 430 21.93 6.09 3.22
N PHE A 431 20.78 5.98 2.57
CA PHE A 431 19.62 5.28 3.13
C PHE A 431 18.89 4.42 2.10
N PHE A 432 18.43 3.25 2.56
CA PHE A 432 17.65 2.31 1.75
C PHE A 432 16.19 2.28 2.21
N THR A 433 15.28 2.79 1.39
CA THR A 433 13.84 2.80 1.69
C THR A 433 13.00 3.09 0.44
N THR A 434 11.65 3.19 0.51
CA THR A 434 10.74 3.34 -0.65
C THR A 434 11.27 4.34 -1.67
N ILE A 435 11.30 3.89 -2.94
CA ILE A 435 12.15 4.47 -3.98
C ILE A 435 11.35 5.42 -4.86
N PHE A 436 11.98 6.54 -5.18
CA PHE A 436 11.47 7.55 -6.10
C PHE A 436 12.02 7.29 -7.51
N TYR A 437 11.14 7.36 -8.51
CA TYR A 437 11.43 6.95 -9.89
C TYR A 437 12.52 7.78 -10.60
N ASP A 438 12.82 9.00 -10.14
CA ASP A 438 13.59 9.99 -10.91
C ASP A 438 15.11 10.02 -10.64
N TRP A 439 15.66 9.15 -9.80
CA TRP A 439 17.07 9.29 -9.36
C TRP A 439 18.13 8.78 -10.36
N GLY A 440 17.71 8.35 -11.56
CA GLY A 440 18.61 7.95 -12.64
C GLY A 440 19.30 6.58 -12.45
N ASN A 441 19.97 6.12 -13.50
CA ASN A 441 20.47 4.74 -13.59
C ASN A 441 21.55 4.37 -12.55
N SER A 442 22.42 5.31 -12.17
CA SER A 442 23.49 5.02 -11.20
C SER A 442 22.92 4.71 -9.81
N ILE A 443 21.96 5.53 -9.36
CA ILE A 443 21.30 5.34 -8.07
C ILE A 443 20.42 4.09 -8.12
N HIS A 444 19.70 3.88 -9.23
CA HIS A 444 18.91 2.67 -9.45
C HIS A 444 19.74 1.38 -9.27
N ASN A 445 20.92 1.30 -9.89
CA ASN A 445 21.77 0.11 -9.78
C ASN A 445 22.21 -0.18 -8.35
N GLU A 446 22.60 0.84 -7.58
CA GLU A 446 22.99 0.65 -6.17
C GLU A 446 21.80 0.25 -5.30
N ILE A 447 20.64 0.85 -5.53
CA ILE A 447 19.39 0.50 -4.87
C ILE A 447 19.01 -0.96 -5.12
N VAL A 448 19.14 -1.45 -6.36
CA VAL A 448 18.86 -2.85 -6.71
C VAL A 448 19.78 -3.81 -5.95
N LYS A 449 21.07 -3.47 -5.78
CA LYS A 449 21.98 -4.27 -4.95
C LYS A 449 21.51 -4.34 -3.50
N LEU A 450 21.03 -3.23 -2.94
CA LEU A 450 20.52 -3.18 -1.57
C LEU A 450 19.21 -3.97 -1.40
N ILE A 451 18.29 -3.92 -2.37
CA ILE A 451 17.09 -4.77 -2.42
C ILE A 451 17.50 -6.25 -2.41
N ASP A 452 18.45 -6.60 -3.26
CA ASP A 452 18.91 -7.98 -3.41
C ASP A 452 19.58 -8.50 -2.13
N ILE A 453 20.40 -7.70 -1.45
CA ILE A 453 20.96 -8.04 -0.12
C ILE A 453 19.83 -8.26 0.89
N ARG A 454 18.85 -7.35 0.96
CA ARG A 454 17.69 -7.48 1.86
C ARG A 454 16.96 -8.80 1.63
N LYS A 455 16.74 -9.18 0.38
CA LYS A 455 16.06 -10.42 -0.01
C LYS A 455 16.88 -11.66 0.31
N ARG A 456 18.15 -11.72 -0.10
CA ARG A 456 19.03 -12.88 0.13
C ARG A 456 19.22 -13.18 1.62
N GLN A 457 19.22 -12.13 2.45
CA GLN A 457 19.35 -12.26 3.90
C GLN A 457 18.00 -12.45 4.64
N ASP A 458 16.89 -12.56 3.89
CA ASP A 458 15.52 -12.67 4.40
C ASP A 458 15.19 -11.60 5.45
N LEU A 459 15.65 -10.37 5.22
CA LEU A 459 15.31 -9.24 6.05
C LEU A 459 13.86 -8.83 5.79
N ASN A 460 13.13 -8.56 6.86
CA ASN A 460 11.72 -8.19 6.82
C ASN A 460 11.44 -7.05 7.82
N SER A 461 10.22 -6.54 7.84
CA SER A 461 9.79 -5.44 8.71
C SER A 461 9.82 -5.76 10.21
N ARG A 462 10.20 -6.97 10.61
CA ARG A 462 10.37 -7.37 12.03
C ARG A 462 11.81 -7.77 12.34
N SER A 463 12.73 -7.67 11.39
CA SER A 463 14.15 -7.89 11.65
C SER A 463 14.61 -6.95 12.77
N SER A 464 15.32 -7.50 13.76
CA SER A 464 15.89 -6.72 14.86
C SER A 464 16.86 -5.68 14.32
N ILE A 465 16.93 -4.52 14.97
CA ILE A 465 17.93 -3.49 14.69
C ILE A 465 18.72 -3.27 15.97
N ARG A 466 20.04 -3.47 15.90
CA ARG A 466 20.97 -3.19 16.99
C ARG A 466 21.94 -2.12 16.54
N ILE A 467 21.77 -0.92 17.07
CA ILE A 467 22.61 0.25 16.77
C ILE A 467 23.93 0.09 17.54
N LEU A 468 25.04 0.15 16.80
CA LEU A 468 26.40 0.07 17.35
C LEU A 468 26.98 1.47 17.55
N GLU A 469 26.85 2.32 16.53
CA GLU A 469 27.38 3.68 16.52
C GLU A 469 26.28 4.67 16.14
N ALA A 470 26.26 5.82 16.82
CA ALA A 470 25.40 6.96 16.53
C ALA A 470 26.13 8.23 16.99
N GLN A 471 27.06 8.70 16.16
CA GLN A 471 27.92 9.86 16.37
C GLN A 471 27.57 10.98 15.37
N ALA A 472 28.29 12.10 15.34
CA ALA A 472 28.01 13.16 14.36
C ALA A 472 28.16 12.69 12.90
N ASN A 473 29.28 12.04 12.58
CA ASN A 473 29.67 11.64 11.23
C ASN A 473 29.57 10.13 10.97
N LEU A 474 29.00 9.34 11.89
CA LEU A 474 28.93 7.89 11.79
C LEU A 474 27.65 7.35 12.40
N TYR A 475 26.93 6.53 11.65
CA TYR A 475 25.96 5.58 12.18
C TYR A 475 26.30 4.18 11.68
N ALA A 476 26.22 3.19 12.57
CA ALA A 476 26.41 1.79 12.22
C ALA A 476 25.41 0.92 12.97
N ALA A 477 24.84 -0.08 12.30
CA ALA A 477 23.84 -0.96 12.88
C ALA A 477 23.91 -2.38 12.30
N ILE A 478 23.54 -3.35 13.12
CA ILE A 478 23.30 -4.75 12.73
C ILE A 478 21.79 -4.97 12.61
N ILE A 479 21.37 -5.60 11.52
CA ILE A 479 19.98 -5.85 11.15
C ILE A 479 19.78 -7.36 11.03
N GLY A 480 18.84 -7.88 11.83
CA GLY A 480 18.47 -9.30 11.88
C GLY A 480 19.63 -10.25 12.19
N ASP A 481 20.69 -9.76 12.83
CA ASP A 481 21.96 -10.45 13.10
C ASP A 481 22.69 -11.03 11.87
N LYS A 482 22.26 -10.61 10.67
CA LYS A 482 22.71 -11.11 9.36
C LYS A 482 23.36 -10.04 8.49
N VAL A 483 22.90 -8.80 8.60
CA VAL A 483 23.42 -7.67 7.82
C VAL A 483 23.98 -6.64 8.76
N CYS A 484 25.12 -6.06 8.40
CA CYS A 484 25.67 -4.91 9.08
C CYS A 484 25.78 -3.77 8.10
N MET A 485 25.55 -2.54 8.53
CA MET A 485 25.67 -1.37 7.67
C MET A 485 26.27 -0.19 8.41
N LYS A 486 26.91 0.71 7.66
CA LYS A 486 27.39 2.00 8.15
C LYS A 486 27.09 3.11 7.16
N ILE A 487 26.83 4.30 7.68
CA ILE A 487 26.66 5.54 6.91
C ILE A 487 27.44 6.71 7.54
N GLY A 488 27.71 7.73 6.73
CA GLY A 488 28.51 8.89 7.10
C GLY A 488 30.00 8.73 6.79
N ASP A 489 30.77 9.79 7.06
CA ASP A 489 32.21 9.87 6.74
C ASP A 489 33.10 9.11 7.71
N GLY A 490 32.59 8.80 8.91
CA GLY A 490 33.37 8.08 9.91
C GLY A 490 33.89 6.74 9.38
N MET A 491 35.16 6.46 9.66
CA MET A 491 35.77 5.17 9.36
C MET A 491 35.22 4.12 10.33
N TRP A 492 34.65 3.05 9.78
CA TRP A 492 34.07 1.98 10.57
C TRP A 492 33.91 0.70 9.75
N CYS A 493 34.14 -0.46 10.37
CA CYS A 493 33.81 -1.78 9.84
C CYS A 493 33.38 -2.71 11.00
N PRO A 494 32.57 -3.74 10.73
CA PRO A 494 32.18 -4.68 11.76
C PRO A 494 33.38 -5.51 12.23
N ALA A 495 33.48 -5.73 13.53
CA ALA A 495 34.44 -6.68 14.10
C ALA A 495 33.97 -8.13 13.84
N GLY A 496 34.91 -9.02 13.54
CA GLY A 496 34.64 -10.45 13.31
C GLY A 496 34.92 -10.88 11.87
N ARG A 497 35.50 -12.08 11.72
CA ARG A 497 35.87 -12.64 10.40
C ARG A 497 34.66 -13.20 9.64
N GLU A 498 33.51 -13.31 10.29
CA GLU A 498 32.25 -13.75 9.70
C GLU A 498 31.62 -12.71 8.77
N TRP A 499 32.06 -11.44 8.82
CA TRP A 499 31.48 -10.37 8.02
C TRP A 499 32.19 -10.23 6.68
N THR A 500 31.44 -10.32 5.59
CA THR A 500 31.93 -10.08 4.22
C THR A 500 31.33 -8.80 3.67
N LEU A 501 32.15 -7.94 3.07
CA LEU A 501 31.68 -6.70 2.41
C LEU A 501 30.77 -7.07 1.23
N ALA A 502 29.53 -6.61 1.29
CA ALA A 502 28.50 -6.90 0.29
C ALA A 502 28.47 -5.83 -0.81
N THR A 503 28.50 -4.56 -0.39
CA THR A 503 28.52 -3.38 -1.27
C THR A 503 28.97 -2.16 -0.48
N CYS A 504 29.50 -1.16 -1.18
CA CYS A 504 29.81 0.15 -0.62
C CYS A 504 29.69 1.22 -1.70
N GLY A 505 29.57 2.47 -1.26
CA GLY A 505 29.57 3.64 -2.13
C GLY A 505 29.88 4.89 -1.33
N ASN A 506 29.53 6.05 -1.88
CA ASN A 506 29.78 7.32 -1.21
C ASN A 506 29.08 7.35 0.16
N ARG A 507 29.86 7.37 1.24
CA ARG A 507 29.38 7.48 2.63
C ARG A 507 28.45 6.36 3.09
N TYR A 508 28.47 5.19 2.45
CA TYR A 508 27.81 3.98 2.97
C TYR A 508 28.61 2.72 2.69
N ALA A 509 28.46 1.72 3.56
CA ALA A 509 28.94 0.36 3.32
C ALA A 509 28.02 -0.66 4.01
N VAL A 510 27.89 -1.83 3.39
CA VAL A 510 27.04 -2.93 3.86
C VAL A 510 27.83 -4.22 3.83
N TRP A 511 27.71 -4.99 4.91
CA TRP A 511 28.28 -6.33 5.07
C TRP A 511 27.16 -7.33 5.34
N HIS A 512 27.41 -8.58 5.03
CA HIS A 512 26.55 -9.68 5.47
C HIS A 512 27.38 -10.81 6.08
N LYS A 513 26.72 -11.66 6.86
CA LYS A 513 27.26 -12.97 7.28
C LYS A 513 27.04 -14.04 6.21
#